data_AF-A0A2M7H152-F1
#
_entry.id   AF-A0A2M7H152-F1
#
_cell.length_a   1.000
_cell.length_b   1.000
_cell.length_c   1.000
_cell.angle_alpha   90.00
_cell.angle_beta   90.00
_cell.angle_gamma   90.00
#
_symmetry.space_group_name_H-M   'P 1'
#
loop_
_entity.id
_entity.type
_entity.pdbx_description
1 polymer ?
#
loop_
_entity_poly.entity_id
_entity_poly.type
_entity_poly.pdbx_seq_one_letter_code
_entity_poly.pdbx_strand_id
1 'polypeptide(L)'
;MCHINQNPKGISLLFIVLITGLILAIALGLCAILIQEMGLMTEIGYSVSAFYAADNGIEEALYDLYQHLLPNSEHSGDLNGAQYQTFAKCCNPDLEECSLTSPEECLLGITNVDPQCNTKNYCLKSLGSYKRVKRAIEINY
;
A
#
# COMPACT_ATOMS: atom_id res chain seq x y z
N MET A 1 -33.12 14.83 -73.61
CA MET A 1 -32.73 14.02 -72.44
C MET A 1 -31.25 14.29 -72.14
N CYS A 2 -30.92 14.94 -71.03
CA CYS A 2 -29.52 15.15 -70.62
C CYS A 2 -29.12 14.06 -69.61
N HIS A 3 -28.08 13.29 -69.96
CA HIS A 3 -27.48 12.28 -69.11
C HIS A 3 -26.47 12.96 -68.17
N ILE A 4 -26.77 13.02 -66.87
CA ILE A 4 -25.84 13.52 -65.87
C ILE A 4 -24.90 12.37 -65.50
N ASN A 5 -23.65 12.42 -65.97
CA ASN A 5 -22.62 11.44 -65.64
C ASN A 5 -22.01 11.79 -64.27
N GLN A 6 -22.40 11.06 -63.23
CA GLN A 6 -21.90 11.22 -61.85
C GLN A 6 -20.55 10.49 -61.73
N ASN A 7 -19.45 11.21 -61.52
CA ASN A 7 -18.12 10.64 -61.25
C ASN A 7 -17.91 10.56 -59.72
N PRO A 8 -18.07 9.39 -59.05
CA PRO A 8 -18.02 9.28 -57.59
C PRO A 8 -16.60 9.36 -56.97
N LYS A 9 -15.59 9.81 -57.72
CA LYS A 9 -14.17 9.64 -57.37
C LYS A 9 -13.68 10.50 -56.21
N GLY A 10 -14.36 11.61 -55.89
CA GLY A 10 -13.95 12.50 -54.79
C GLY A 10 -14.39 12.03 -53.40
N ILE A 11 -15.50 11.29 -53.30
CA ILE A 11 -16.11 10.91 -52.02
C ILE A 11 -15.30 9.82 -51.31
N SER A 12 -14.64 8.93 -52.06
CA SER A 12 -13.80 7.86 -51.50
C SER A 12 -12.61 8.38 -50.69
N LEU A 13 -11.99 9.48 -51.12
CA LEU A 13 -10.86 10.09 -50.40
C LEU A 13 -11.27 10.63 -49.02
N LEU A 14 -12.49 11.17 -48.93
CA LEU A 14 -13.06 11.72 -47.70
C LEU A 14 -13.26 10.61 -46.65
N PHE A 15 -13.76 9.43 -47.07
CA PHE A 15 -13.87 8.27 -46.19
C PHE A 15 -12.53 7.76 -45.69
N ILE A 16 -11.50 7.75 -46.53
CA ILE A 16 -10.14 7.34 -46.12
C ILE A 16 -9.62 8.28 -45.02
N VAL A 17 -9.71 9.59 -45.24
CA VAL A 17 -9.24 10.58 -44.26
C VAL A 17 -10.01 10.48 -42.93
N LEU A 18 -11.33 10.27 -42.99
CA LEU A 18 -12.15 10.07 -41.78
C LEU A 18 -11.74 8.81 -41.00
N ILE A 19 -11.55 7.69 -41.69
CA ILE A 19 -11.19 6.41 -41.05
C ILE A 19 -9.76 6.50 -40.49
N THR A 20 -8.80 7.07 -41.23
CA THR A 20 -7.43 7.26 -40.72
C THR A 20 -7.41 8.18 -39.50
N GLY A 21 -8.20 9.26 -39.51
CA GLY A 21 -8.36 10.14 -38.35
C GLY A 21 -8.92 9.41 -37.13
N LEU A 22 -9.93 8.56 -37.32
CA LEU A 22 -10.51 7.75 -36.26
C LEU A 22 -9.49 6.78 -35.65
N ILE A 23 -8.74 6.06 -36.50
CA ILE A 23 -7.71 5.12 -36.05
C ILE A 23 -6.60 5.86 -35.29
N LEU A 24 -6.19 7.04 -35.78
CA LEU A 24 -5.19 7.85 -35.12
C LEU A 24 -5.66 8.33 -33.73
N ALA A 25 -6.92 8.76 -33.62
CA ALA A 25 -7.49 9.17 -32.33
C ALA A 25 -7.52 8.01 -31.32
N ILE A 26 -7.88 6.81 -31.77
CA ILE A 26 -7.86 5.60 -30.93
C ILE A 26 -6.43 5.28 -30.49
N ALA A 27 -5.47 5.30 -31.40
CA ALA A 27 -4.07 5.01 -31.09
C ALA A 27 -3.49 6.00 -30.08
N LEU A 28 -3.75 7.30 -30.25
CA LEU A 28 -3.30 8.33 -29.30
C LEU A 28 -3.97 8.17 -27.93
N GLY A 29 -5.25 7.82 -27.90
CA GLY A 29 -5.95 7.50 -26.65
C GLY A 29 -5.29 6.36 -25.88
N LEU A 30 -4.90 5.29 -26.58
CA LEU A 30 -4.19 4.16 -25.97
C LEU A 30 -2.80 4.55 -25.47
N CYS A 31 -2.04 5.33 -26.24
CA CYS A 31 -0.72 5.82 -25.82
C CYS A 31 -0.80 6.63 -24.51
N ALA A 32 -1.85 7.46 -24.35
CA ALA A 32 -2.04 8.25 -23.14
C ALA A 32 -2.27 7.36 -21.90
N ILE A 33 -3.06 6.30 -22.04
CA ILE A 33 -3.32 5.33 -20.95
C ILE A 33 -2.02 4.61 -20.56
N LEU A 34 -1.25 4.14 -21.54
CA LEU A 34 -0.01 3.40 -21.29
C LEU A 34 1.04 4.22 -20.51
N ILE A 35 1.13 5.52 -20.78
CA ILE A 35 2.06 6.41 -20.05
C ILE A 35 1.67 6.50 -18.57
N GLN A 36 0.37 6.52 -18.26
CA GLN A 36 -0.11 6.54 -16.87
C GLN A 36 0.21 5.22 -16.17
N GLU A 37 0.07 4.09 -16.86
CA GLU A 37 0.37 2.75 -16.31
C GLU A 37 1.86 2.57 -15.94
N MET A 38 2.78 3.19 -16.68
CA MET A 38 4.22 3.16 -16.35
C MET A 38 4.53 3.75 -14.96
N GLY A 39 3.78 4.78 -14.54
CA GLY A 39 3.90 5.37 -13.21
C GLY A 39 3.51 4.37 -12.12
N LEU A 40 2.39 3.67 -12.32
CA LEU A 40 1.89 2.66 -11.40
C LEU A 40 2.88 1.48 -11.24
N MET A 41 3.51 1.04 -12.34
CA MET A 41 4.52 -0.02 -12.27
C MET A 41 5.71 0.35 -11.39
N THR A 42 6.12 1.63 -11.41
CA THR A 42 7.22 2.11 -10.56
C THR A 42 6.82 2.11 -9.08
N GLU A 43 5.58 2.50 -8.76
CA GLU A 43 5.06 2.47 -7.39
C GLU A 43 4.93 1.05 -6.84
N ILE A 44 4.63 0.06 -7.68
CA ILE A 44 4.66 -1.37 -7.31
C ILE A 44 6.09 -1.80 -6.92
N GLY A 45 7.12 -1.31 -7.62
CA GLY A 45 8.51 -1.58 -7.22
C GLY A 45 8.82 -1.02 -5.82
N TYR A 46 8.47 0.24 -5.57
CA TYR A 46 8.64 0.88 -4.26
C TYR A 46 7.83 0.24 -3.14
N SER A 47 6.70 -0.39 -3.48
CA SER A 47 5.89 -1.17 -2.55
C SER A 47 6.65 -2.32 -1.92
N VAL A 48 7.53 -2.99 -2.65
CA VAL A 48 8.31 -4.12 -2.11
C VAL A 48 9.28 -3.62 -1.04
N SER A 49 9.95 -2.49 -1.28
CA SER A 49 10.84 -1.87 -0.30
C SER A 49 10.10 -1.36 0.93
N ALA A 50 8.91 -0.77 0.76
CA ALA A 50 8.06 -0.39 1.89
C ALA A 50 7.57 -1.60 2.70
N PHE A 51 7.19 -2.70 2.05
CA PHE A 51 6.84 -3.94 2.75
C PHE A 51 8.03 -4.53 3.50
N TYR A 52 9.20 -4.57 2.87
CA TYR A 52 10.42 -5.04 3.52
C TYR A 52 10.76 -4.22 4.77
N ALA A 53 10.61 -2.88 4.71
CA ALA A 53 10.80 -2.06 5.91
C ALA A 53 9.76 -2.38 7.00
N ALA A 54 8.49 -2.54 6.64
CA ALA A 54 7.45 -2.91 7.60
C ALA A 54 7.75 -4.26 8.28
N ASP A 55 8.21 -5.25 7.51
CA ASP A 55 8.52 -6.59 8.01
C ASP A 55 9.69 -6.56 9.01
N ASN A 56 10.77 -5.85 8.67
CA ASN A 56 11.89 -5.66 9.62
C ASN A 56 11.45 -5.01 10.93
N GLY A 57 10.52 -4.05 10.86
CA GLY A 57 9.99 -3.43 12.06
C GLY A 57 9.23 -4.41 12.97
N ILE A 58 8.49 -5.36 12.38
CA ILE A 58 7.81 -6.41 13.15
C ILE A 58 8.83 -7.33 13.80
N GLU A 59 9.85 -7.75 13.05
CA GLU A 59 10.92 -8.59 13.58
C GLU A 59 11.68 -7.92 14.72
N GLU A 60 11.93 -6.61 14.62
CA GLU A 60 12.54 -5.84 15.72
C GLU A 60 11.64 -5.80 16.96
N ALA A 61 10.35 -5.51 16.78
CA ALA A 61 9.40 -5.50 17.89
C ALA A 61 9.28 -6.88 18.55
N LEU A 62 9.20 -7.96 17.76
CA LEU A 62 9.19 -9.33 18.27
C LEU A 62 10.48 -9.69 18.99
N TYR A 63 11.64 -9.32 18.42
CA TYR A 63 12.93 -9.55 19.05
C TYR A 63 13.00 -8.87 20.42
N ASP A 64 12.52 -7.64 20.52
CA ASP A 64 12.50 -6.88 21.77
C ASP A 64 11.60 -7.54 22.82
N LEU A 65 10.39 -7.95 22.40
CA LEU A 65 9.44 -8.70 23.24
C LEU A 65 10.06 -9.99 23.81
N TYR A 66 10.86 -10.71 23.03
CA TYR A 66 11.44 -11.98 23.49
C TYR A 66 12.71 -11.82 24.34
N GLN A 67 13.50 -10.76 24.13
CA GLN A 67 14.79 -10.59 24.81
C GLN A 67 14.76 -9.69 26.03
N HIS A 68 13.80 -8.78 26.14
CA HIS A 68 13.76 -7.81 27.23
C HIS A 68 12.56 -8.03 28.15
N LEU A 69 12.79 -7.89 29.45
CA LEU A 69 11.72 -7.94 30.46
C LEU A 69 10.79 -6.71 30.42
N LEU A 70 11.27 -5.63 29.80
CA LEU A 70 10.56 -4.36 29.59
C LEU A 70 10.84 -3.92 28.14
N PRO A 71 10.15 -4.51 27.15
CA PRO A 71 10.28 -4.15 25.76
C PRO A 71 9.63 -2.79 25.52
N ASN A 72 10.16 -2.09 24.52
CA ASN A 72 9.57 -0.84 24.08
C ASN A 72 8.28 -1.13 23.31
N SER A 73 7.31 -0.24 23.49
CA SER A 73 6.05 -0.32 22.75
C SER A 73 6.14 0.25 21.34
N GLU A 74 7.25 0.92 21.01
CA GLU A 74 7.46 1.55 19.71
C GLU A 74 8.91 1.38 19.25
N HIS A 75 9.08 1.02 17.97
CA HIS A 75 10.39 1.00 17.31
C HIS A 75 10.33 1.76 15.99
N SER A 76 11.46 2.32 15.58
CA SER A 76 11.56 2.98 14.28
C SER A 76 12.98 2.89 13.77
N GLY A 77 13.11 2.77 12.45
CA GLY A 77 14.42 2.68 11.80
C GLY A 77 14.39 3.15 10.36
N ASP A 78 15.59 3.37 9.81
CA ASP A 78 15.84 3.69 8.40
C ASP A 78 16.81 2.67 7.80
N LEU A 79 16.40 2.09 6.68
CA LEU A 79 17.10 1.06 5.91
C LEU A 79 17.39 1.63 4.53
N ASN A 80 18.41 2.49 4.44
CA ASN A 80 18.83 3.14 3.19
C ASN A 80 17.68 3.93 2.51
N GLY A 81 16.95 4.71 3.30
CA GLY A 81 15.82 5.54 2.85
C GLY A 81 14.46 4.84 2.82
N ALA A 82 14.39 3.55 3.20
CA ALA A 82 13.15 2.88 3.57
C ALA A 82 12.98 2.94 5.09
N GLN A 83 11.89 3.52 5.55
CA GLN A 83 11.65 3.77 6.97
C GLN A 83 10.56 2.86 7.49
N TYR A 84 10.62 2.50 8.77
CA TYR A 84 9.52 1.83 9.44
C TYR A 84 9.21 2.47 10.79
N GLN A 85 7.96 2.30 11.21
CA GLN A 85 7.47 2.64 12.55
C GLN A 85 6.59 1.51 13.02
N THR A 86 6.89 0.95 14.19
CA THR A 86 6.14 -0.16 14.77
C THR A 86 5.55 0.23 16.10
N PHE A 87 4.40 -0.38 16.38
CA PHE A 87 3.62 -0.17 17.58
C PHE A 87 3.23 -1.54 18.11
N ALA A 88 3.74 -1.89 19.29
CA ALA A 88 3.34 -3.04 20.06
C ALA A 88 2.28 -2.61 21.07
N LYS A 89 1.12 -3.23 20.96
CA LYS A 89 -0.05 -3.02 21.82
C LYS A 89 -0.45 -4.34 22.45
N CYS A 90 -1.04 -4.27 23.63
CA CYS A 90 -1.52 -5.45 24.33
C CYS A 90 -2.96 -5.27 24.82
N CYS A 91 -3.64 -6.40 25.00
CA CYS A 91 -4.94 -6.48 25.64
C CYS A 91 -5.04 -7.82 26.35
N ASN A 92 -5.61 -7.84 27.56
CA ASN A 92 -5.94 -9.10 28.23
C ASN A 92 -7.42 -9.43 27.95
N PRO A 93 -7.72 -10.51 27.19
CA PRO A 93 -9.09 -10.84 26.81
C PRO A 93 -9.93 -11.42 27.97
N ASP A 94 -9.32 -11.70 29.12
CA ASP A 94 -10.03 -12.12 30.32
C ASP A 94 -10.71 -10.92 31.04
N LEU A 95 -10.49 -9.69 30.57
CA LEU A 95 -11.18 -8.47 31.01
C LEU A 95 -12.25 -8.06 29.98
N GLU A 96 -13.50 -7.86 30.45
CA GLU A 96 -14.66 -7.49 29.60
C GLU A 96 -14.49 -6.14 28.86
N GLU A 97 -13.58 -5.30 29.33
CA GLU A 97 -13.11 -4.10 28.64
C GLU A 97 -11.58 -4.06 28.77
N CYS A 98 -10.90 -3.70 27.69
CA CYS A 98 -9.45 -3.52 27.64
C CYS A 98 -9.06 -2.23 28.40
N SER A 99 -9.30 -2.24 29.70
CA SER A 99 -9.10 -1.14 30.64
C SER A 99 -8.06 -1.57 31.65
N LEU A 100 -6.81 -1.72 31.19
CA LEU A 100 -5.70 -2.11 32.05
C LEU A 100 -5.42 -0.96 33.02
N THR A 101 -5.58 -1.23 34.32
CA THR A 101 -5.34 -0.25 35.40
C THR A 101 -3.90 -0.27 35.90
N SER A 102 -3.10 -1.27 35.47
CA SER A 102 -1.65 -1.30 35.69
C SER A 102 -0.89 -1.97 34.52
N PRO A 103 0.41 -1.66 34.33
CA PRO A 103 1.28 -2.29 33.32
C PRO A 103 1.56 -3.79 33.53
N GLU A 104 1.11 -4.38 34.64
CA GLU A 104 1.46 -5.75 35.07
C GLU A 104 0.55 -6.82 34.45
N GLU A 105 -0.56 -6.43 33.82
CA GLU A 105 -1.53 -7.34 33.18
C GLU A 105 -1.21 -7.65 31.72
N CYS A 106 -0.21 -6.97 31.13
CA CYS A 106 0.43 -7.39 29.90
C CYS A 106 1.74 -8.10 30.24
N LEU A 107 1.95 -9.30 29.69
CA LEU A 107 2.99 -10.25 30.09
C LEU A 107 4.45 -9.76 30.01
N LEU A 108 4.72 -8.51 29.62
CA LEU A 108 6.06 -7.93 29.46
C LEU A 108 6.14 -6.42 29.81
N GLY A 109 5.14 -5.78 30.43
CA GLY A 109 5.27 -4.37 30.83
C GLY A 109 5.04 -3.32 29.73
N ILE A 110 4.36 -3.69 28.63
CA ILE A 110 3.90 -2.74 27.61
C ILE A 110 2.79 -1.86 28.19
N THR A 111 2.95 -0.54 28.09
CA THR A 111 2.00 0.47 28.62
C THR A 111 0.98 0.95 27.60
N ASN A 112 1.14 0.60 26.31
CA ASN A 112 0.25 1.01 25.23
C ASN A 112 -0.91 0.01 25.06
N VAL A 113 -2.07 0.37 25.60
CA VAL A 113 -3.30 -0.43 25.56
C VAL A 113 -4.14 -0.04 24.36
N ASP A 114 -4.66 -1.02 23.62
CA ASP A 114 -5.61 -0.78 22.52
C ASP A 114 -6.86 -1.65 22.70
N PRO A 115 -8.04 -1.06 22.95
CA PRO A 115 -9.29 -1.80 23.09
C PRO A 115 -9.72 -2.59 21.85
N GLN A 116 -9.15 -2.28 20.68
CA GLN A 116 -9.40 -3.04 19.46
C GLN A 116 -8.47 -4.25 19.30
N CYS A 117 -7.47 -4.40 20.17
CA CYS A 117 -6.56 -5.53 20.17
C CYS A 117 -7.22 -6.77 20.81
N ASN A 118 -8.12 -7.44 20.11
CA ASN A 118 -8.87 -8.58 20.67
C ASN A 118 -8.10 -9.92 20.55
N THR A 119 -6.93 -10.02 21.17
CA THR A 119 -6.08 -11.23 21.15
C THR A 119 -5.46 -11.51 22.51
N LYS A 120 -4.90 -12.71 22.70
CA LYS A 120 -4.40 -13.18 24.01
C LYS A 120 -3.05 -12.59 24.41
N ASN A 121 -2.21 -12.19 23.46
CA ASN A 121 -0.84 -11.77 23.75
C ASN A 121 -0.58 -10.33 23.30
N TYR A 122 -0.48 -10.09 21.99
CA TYR A 122 -0.04 -8.79 21.45
C TYR A 122 -0.64 -8.49 20.08
N CYS A 123 -0.87 -7.21 19.83
CA CYS A 123 -1.12 -6.66 18.50
C CYS A 123 0.07 -5.82 18.07
N LEU A 124 0.72 -6.25 17.01
CA LEU A 124 1.84 -5.57 16.39
C LEU A 124 1.35 -4.88 15.13
N LYS A 125 1.59 -3.58 15.03
CA LYS A 125 1.34 -2.79 13.82
C LYS A 125 2.65 -2.22 13.35
N SER A 126 3.02 -2.46 12.11
CA SER A 126 4.21 -1.90 11.48
C SER A 126 3.86 -1.15 10.22
N LEU A 127 4.39 0.06 10.08
CA LEU A 127 4.20 0.97 8.96
C LEU A 127 5.54 1.16 8.26
N GLY A 128 5.69 0.57 7.08
CA GLY A 128 6.84 0.77 6.21
C GLY A 128 6.59 1.86 5.17
N SER A 129 7.60 2.68 4.91
CA SER A 129 7.52 3.84 4.02
C SER A 129 8.76 3.91 3.13
N TYR A 130 8.54 3.98 1.81
CA TYR A 130 9.61 4.20 0.85
C TYR A 130 9.15 5.15 -0.25
N LYS A 131 9.87 6.26 -0.44
CA LYS A 131 9.50 7.35 -1.36
C LYS A 131 8.07 7.86 -1.07
N ARG A 132 7.12 7.62 -1.99
CA ARG A 132 5.70 8.02 -1.85
C ARG A 132 4.79 6.85 -1.48
N VAL A 133 5.33 5.65 -1.35
CA VAL A 133 4.57 4.44 -1.08
C VAL A 133 4.68 4.06 0.38
N LYS A 134 3.53 3.76 1.00
CA LYS A 134 3.44 3.28 2.37
C LYS A 134 2.73 1.92 2.37
N ARG A 135 3.21 1.01 3.21
CA ARG A 135 2.62 -0.31 3.45
C ARG A 135 2.53 -0.56 4.94
N ALA A 136 1.48 -1.26 5.35
CA ALA A 136 1.24 -1.59 6.74
C ALA A 136 1.10 -3.10 6.88
N ILE A 137 1.61 -3.64 7.97
CA ILE A 137 1.42 -5.03 8.37
C ILE A 137 0.89 -5.01 9.81
N GLU A 138 -0.14 -5.81 10.06
CA GLU A 138 -0.74 -5.99 11.38
C GLU A 138 -0.75 -7.48 11.71
N ILE A 139 -0.29 -7.82 12.91
CA ILE A 139 -0.30 -9.17 13.45
C ILE A 139 -0.99 -9.13 14.80
N ASN A 140 -2.02 -9.97 14.95
CA ASN A 140 -2.74 -10.15 16.19
C ASN A 140 -2.51 -11.60 16.63
N TYR A 141 -1.80 -11.78 17.76
CA TYR A 141 -1.35 -13.09 18.28
C TYR A 141 -1.72 -13.29 19.75
#